data_AF-A0AAD5CSA8-F1
#
_entry.id   AF-A0AAD5CSA8-F1
#
_cell.length_a   1.000
_cell.length_b   1.000
_cell.length_c   1.000
_cell.angle_alpha   90.00
_cell.angle_beta   90.00
_cell.angle_gamma   90.00
#
_symmetry.space_group_name_H-M   'P 1'
#
loop_
_entity.id
_entity.type
_entity.pdbx_description
1 polymer ?
#
loop_
_entity_poly.entity_id
_entity_poly.type
_entity_poly.pdbx_seq_one_letter_code
_entity_poly.pdbx_strand_id
1 'polypeptide(L)' 'MQPAALFKVMKETPPIPETMSSDGKDFLRSCFVRNPAERPTARMLLEHKFLMVQNPREHTR' A
#
# COMPACT_ATOMS: atom_id res chain seq x y z
N MET A 1 6.46 25.22 8.19
CA MET A 1 5.67 24.08 7.67
C MET A 1 4.21 24.33 7.99
N GLN A 2 3.33 24.40 6.98
CA GLN A 2 1.90 24.68 7.18
C GLN A 2 1.21 23.43 7.78
N PRO A 3 0.53 23.53 8.93
CA PRO A 3 -0.09 22.38 9.61
C PRO A 3 -1.20 21.68 8.80
N ALA A 4 -1.69 22.32 7.74
CA ALA A 4 -2.72 21.80 6.85
C ALA A 4 -2.30 20.51 6.11
N ALA A 5 -1.01 20.34 5.79
CA ALA A 5 -0.54 19.14 5.09
C ALA A 5 -0.65 17.89 5.97
N LEU A 6 -0.40 18.00 7.27
CA LEU A 6 -0.49 16.88 8.22
C LEU A 6 -1.95 16.49 8.48
N PHE A 7 -2.83 17.48 8.65
CA PHE A 7 -4.27 17.26 8.87
C PHE A 7 -4.95 16.59 7.68
N LYS A 8 -4.52 16.88 6.45
CA LYS A 8 -5.08 16.28 5.24
C LYS A 8 -4.74 14.80 5.11
N VAL A 9 -3.50 14.42 5.48
CA VAL A 9 -3.05 13.01 5.50
C VAL A 9 -3.81 12.18 6.55
N MET A 10 -4.26 12.79 7.64
CA MET A 10 -5.02 12.09 8.69
C MET A 10 -6.49 11.85 8.34
N LYS A 11 -7.08 12.63 7.41
CA LYS A 11 -8.52 12.58 7.11
C LYS A 11 -8.87 12.01 5.75
N GLU A 12 -7.95 12.00 4.79
CA GLU A 12 -8.23 11.62 3.39
C GLU A 12 -7.32 10.48 2.94
N THR A 13 -7.90 9.53 2.20
CA THR A 13 -7.14 8.43 1.61
C THR A 13 -6.42 9.04 0.41
N PRO A 14 -5.09 8.92 0.31
CA PRO A 14 -4.36 9.53 -0.79
C PRO A 14 -4.87 8.97 -2.12
N PRO A 15 -4.90 9.79 -3.18
CA PRO A 15 -5.29 9.33 -4.51
C PRO A 15 -4.31 8.26 -5.00
N ILE A 16 -4.86 7.22 -5.62
CA ILE A 16 -4.04 6.18 -6.27
C ILE A 16 -3.56 6.70 -7.63
N PRO A 17 -2.26 6.62 -7.96
CA PRO A 17 -1.75 7.04 -9.26
C PRO A 17 -2.40 6.27 -10.43
N GLU A 18 -2.84 6.98 -11.46
CA GLU A 18 -3.45 6.35 -12.64
C GLU A 18 -2.45 5.58 -13.51
N THR A 19 -1.18 5.99 -13.50
CA THR A 19 -0.08 5.40 -14.26
C THR A 19 0.43 4.06 -13.71
N MET A 20 -0.15 3.59 -12.60
CA MET A 20 0.23 2.34 -11.96
C MET A 20 -0.50 1.13 -12.55
N SER A 21 0.15 -0.04 -12.49
CA SER A 21 -0.45 -1.33 -12.84
C SER A 21 -1.65 -1.65 -11.95
N SER A 22 -2.57 -2.49 -12.44
CA SER A 22 -3.74 -2.93 -11.67
C SER A 22 -3.36 -3.54 -10.33
N ASP A 23 -2.33 -4.38 -10.28
CA ASP A 23 -1.84 -4.99 -9.03
C ASP A 23 -1.25 -3.95 -8.06
N GLY A 24 -0.55 -2.93 -8.56
CA GLY A 24 -0.02 -1.86 -7.70
C GLY A 24 -1.15 -1.00 -7.12
N LYS A 25 -2.18 -0.72 -7.93
CA LYS A 25 -3.38 -0.01 -7.46
C LYS A 25 -4.10 -0.80 -6.37
N ASP A 26 -4.21 -2.11 -6.52
CA ASP A 26 -4.84 -2.99 -5.53
C ASP A 26 -4.04 -3.07 -4.22
N PHE A 27 -2.72 -3.18 -4.33
CA PHE A 27 -1.81 -3.14 -3.18
C PHE A 27 -1.96 -1.86 -2.37
N LEU A 28 -1.95 -0.69 -3.03
CA LEU A 28 -2.12 0.59 -2.35
C LEU A 28 -3.49 0.74 -1.70
N ARG A 29 -4.58 0.24 -2.34
CA ARG A 29 -5.91 0.22 -1.72
C ARG A 29 -5.92 -0.57 -0.42
N SER A 30 -5.24 -1.72 -0.40
CA SER A 30 -5.08 -2.55 0.80
C SER A 30 -4.30 -1.83 1.90
N CYS A 31 -3.22 -1.13 1.56
CA CYS A 31 -2.44 -0.31 2.50
C CYS A 31 -3.25 0.84 3.10
N PHE A 32 -4.17 1.43 2.33
CA PHE A 32 -4.95 2.60 2.75
C PHE A 32 -6.29 2.26 3.40
N VAL A 33 -6.59 0.99 3.67
CA VAL A 33 -7.74 0.60 4.50
C VAL A 33 -7.61 1.26 5.87
N ARG A 34 -8.61 2.07 6.25
CA ARG A 34 -8.60 2.81 7.52
C ARG A 34 -9.11 1.99 8.68
N ASN A 35 -10.14 1.20 8.44
CA ASN A 35 -10.73 0.34 9.45
C ASN A 35 -9.67 -0.68 9.88
N PRO A 36 -9.15 -0.62 11.12
CA PRO A 36 -8.09 -1.53 11.55
C PRO A 36 -8.53 -2.99 11.52
N ALA A 37 -9.83 -3.27 11.66
CA ALA A 37 -10.38 -4.63 11.61
C ALA A 37 -10.37 -5.23 10.19
N GLU A 38 -10.41 -4.39 9.15
CA GLU A 38 -10.36 -4.81 7.75
C GLU A 38 -8.96 -4.64 7.14
N ARG A 39 -8.05 -3.95 7.83
CA ARG A 39 -6.70 -3.69 7.34
C ARG A 39 -5.89 -5.00 7.31
N PRO A 40 -5.36 -5.40 6.14
CA PRO A 40 -4.49 -6.57 6.05
C PRO A 40 -3.23 -6.40 6.90
N THR A 41 -2.74 -7.51 7.46
CA THR A 41 -1.47 -7.50 8.19
C THR A 41 -0.30 -7.25 7.24
N ALA A 42 0.82 -6.77 7.78
CA ALA A 42 2.05 -6.60 7.00
C ALA A 42 2.46 -7.90 6.27
N ARG A 43 2.26 -9.07 6.90
CA ARG A 43 2.55 -10.37 6.28
C ARG A 43 1.68 -10.62 5.05
N MET A 44 0.38 -10.36 5.15
CA MET A 44 -0.55 -10.49 4.01
C MET A 44 -0.22 -9.53 2.87
N LEU A 45 0.20 -8.30 3.20
CA LEU A 45 0.63 -7.31 2.20
C LEU A 45 1.92 -7.76 1.48
N LEU A 46 2.87 -8.36 2.20
CA LEU A 46 4.10 -8.91 1.60
C LEU A 46 3.84 -10.10 0.66
N GLU A 47 2.72 -10.80 0.85
CA GLU A 47 2.26 -11.88 -0.03
C GLU A 47 1.43 -11.37 -1.23
N HIS A 48 1.26 -10.05 -1.39
CA HIS A 48 0.51 -9.49 -2.49
C HIS A 48 1.22 -9.68 -3.85
N LYS A 49 0.44 -9.92 -4.91
CA LYS A 49 0.94 -10.15 -6.28
C LYS A 49 1.89 -9.05 -6.75
N PHE A 50 1.60 -7.80 -6.42
CA PHE A 50 2.45 -6.64 -6.71
C PHE A 50 3.91 -6.82 -6.27
N LEU A 51 4.14 -7.44 -5.11
CA LEU A 51 5.48 -7.67 -4.56
C LEU A 51 6.06 -9.03 -4.97
N MET A 52 5.20 -10.02 -5.25
CA MET A 52 5.65 -11.35 -5.69
C MET A 52 6.27 -11.35 -7.10
N VAL A 53 5.88 -10.44 -7.98
CA VAL A 53 6.45 -10.33 -9.34
C VAL A 53 7.93 -9.93 -9.32
N GLN A 54 8.43 -9.33 -8.22
CA GLN A 54 9.81 -8.87 -8.08
C GLN A 54 10.69 -9.75 -7.18
N ASN A 55 10.19 -10.89 -6.70
CA ASN A 55 10.98 -11.84 -5.92
C ASN A 55 11.24 -13.12 -6.74
N PRO A 56 12.22 -13.17 -7.66
CA PRO A 56 13.05 -14.35 -7.66
C PRO A 56 13.66 -14.38 -6.26
N ARG A 57 13.31 -15.38 -5.45
CA ARG A 57 13.84 -15.53 -4.10
C ARG A 57 15.36 -15.68 -4.20
N GLU A 58 16.10 -14.58 -4.21
CA GLU A 58 17.55 -14.57 -3.98
C GLU A 58 17.75 -14.72 -2.47
N HIS A 59 17.55 -15.96 -2.03
CA HIS A 59 18.09 -16.49 -0.80
C HIS A 59 19.55 -16.85 -1.09
N THR A 60 20.43 -15.85 -1.20
CA THR A 60 21.88 -16.11 -1.26
C THR A 60 22.60 -15.26 -0.23
N ARG A 61 22.73 -15.90 0.94
CA ARG A 61 23.75 -15.77 1.98
C ARG A 61 23.73 -14.57 2.93
#